data_AF-A0A6A5TNW8-F1
#
_entry.id   AF-A0A6A5TNW8-F1
#
_cell.length_a   1.000
_cell.length_b   1.000
_cell.length_c   1.000
_cell.angle_alpha   90.00
_cell.angle_beta   90.00
_cell.angle_gamma   90.00
#
_symmetry.space_group_name_H-M   'P 1'
#
loop_
_entity.id
_entity.type
_entity.pdbx_description
1 polymer ?
#
loop_
_entity_poly.entity_id
_entity_poly.type
_entity_poly.pdbx_seq_one_letter_code
_entity_poly.pdbx_strand_id
1 'polypeptide(L)'
;MAATVSPNAIHPSTVLSRLEPLGPDQYFIAFGPEGRQFCGTPNGYSATFLPSKVCEDILGGWVKKVVWASYGSEPDSYFICYEVRGGFPAHRSGAETPTSLDVFVSWATSSASSIHKPSALRVQLGEGRSWLAWTGALWASNLVPQPLLSTLCALSSFQHQDPKLGPQKHMKLGWRGTIQSGVLKNVAWHKNGTYYVMTDKQHWDFKSEAVLKGWEELWNDGEEPSMLAHVSFDAHSATGDTFAFIKTQQPGKEIEFVVRFGSESMVSRVEDVPDPSGPSEQVPDPSGPSEQTPDIKSSEPDGPTNTRFIGHSESTKPADDHLNASASVPLSKGKQQAVHVPKPSSGPQFFQWAFAKHNGRPHRHDTWELNLKKGEKLKVLKDMGKDWFVVLNGSKEKGWAHRTSLKFGETRPHADPREAYGRWAEDTEKMLRSGDMTSFPKLSDYMDACGRDACQQVKKEALGICAHDLHELLRGSGQYSLELLKTQRNNWHPDKFARFCRPEHRERLKVQAEALFVMFGVLMDWMMNPPADRRAG
;
A
#
# COMPACT_ATOMS: atom_id res chain seq x y z
N MET A 1 18.46 19.52 -0.96
CA MET A 1 19.62 19.37 -1.88
C MET A 1 19.32 18.17 -2.78
N ALA A 2 19.63 18.20 -4.07
CA ALA A 2 19.40 17.05 -4.93
C ALA A 2 20.51 16.01 -4.70
N ALA A 3 20.14 14.78 -4.32
CA ALA A 3 21.10 13.69 -4.19
C ALA A 3 21.54 13.25 -5.59
N THR A 4 22.85 13.36 -5.89
CA THR A 4 23.41 12.83 -7.14
C THR A 4 23.37 11.31 -7.09
N VAL A 5 22.46 10.71 -7.86
CA VAL A 5 22.33 9.24 -7.94
C VAL A 5 23.63 8.66 -8.47
N SER A 6 24.31 7.87 -7.64
CA SER A 6 25.56 7.20 -8.03
C SER A 6 25.29 6.23 -9.19
N PRO A 7 26.11 6.23 -10.26
CA PRO A 7 25.89 5.35 -11.41
C PRO A 7 26.04 3.85 -11.07
N ASN A 8 26.59 3.52 -9.90
CA ASN A 8 26.73 2.15 -9.39
C ASN A 8 25.60 1.77 -8.41
N ALA A 9 24.38 2.28 -8.61
CA ALA A 9 23.22 1.95 -7.79
C ALA A 9 22.86 0.45 -7.90
N ILE A 10 23.21 -0.33 -6.86
CA ILE A 10 22.99 -1.78 -6.83
C ILE A 10 21.48 -2.06 -6.73
N HIS A 11 20.96 -2.87 -7.65
CA HIS A 11 19.53 -3.16 -7.70
C HIS A 11 19.09 -4.01 -6.48
N PRO A 12 17.99 -3.66 -5.77
CA PRO A 12 17.59 -4.36 -4.54
C PRO A 12 17.44 -5.87 -4.68
N SER A 13 16.92 -6.38 -5.79
CA SER A 13 16.76 -7.83 -5.99
C SER A 13 18.10 -8.61 -6.00
N THR A 14 19.18 -8.02 -6.49
CA THR A 14 20.54 -8.61 -6.49
C THR A 14 21.17 -8.66 -5.09
N VAL A 15 20.70 -7.79 -4.19
CA VAL A 15 21.07 -7.81 -2.77
C VAL A 15 20.22 -8.87 -2.05
N LEU A 16 18.91 -8.83 -2.23
CA LEU A 16 17.94 -9.68 -1.54
C LEU A 16 18.09 -11.18 -1.89
N SER A 17 18.54 -11.52 -3.10
CA SER A 17 18.80 -12.91 -3.51
C SER A 17 19.95 -13.60 -2.77
N ARG A 18 20.60 -12.92 -1.80
CA ARG A 18 21.61 -13.51 -0.89
C ARG A 18 21.03 -13.95 0.45
N LEU A 19 19.79 -13.56 0.75
CA LEU A 19 19.10 -13.88 2.00
C LEU A 19 18.44 -15.25 1.92
N GLU A 20 18.50 -16.00 3.03
CA GLU A 20 17.64 -17.15 3.23
C GLU A 20 16.19 -16.68 3.47
N PRO A 21 15.18 -17.40 2.98
CA PRO A 21 13.78 -17.03 3.17
C PRO A 21 13.36 -17.01 4.64
N LEU A 22 12.22 -16.40 4.91
CA LEU A 22 11.58 -16.51 6.22
C LEU A 22 11.05 -17.94 6.45
N GLY A 23 10.81 -18.30 7.72
CA GLY A 23 10.15 -19.58 8.03
C GLY A 23 8.65 -19.52 7.72
N PRO A 24 7.93 -20.66 7.80
CA PRO A 24 6.47 -20.68 7.76
C PRO A 24 5.88 -19.65 8.75
N ASP A 25 4.80 -19.01 8.32
CA ASP A 25 4.07 -17.95 9.04
C ASP A 25 4.88 -16.71 9.49
N GLN A 26 6.12 -16.56 9.01
CA GLN A 26 6.94 -15.38 9.24
C GLN A 26 6.79 -14.40 8.07
N TYR A 27 6.18 -13.24 8.35
CA TYR A 27 6.02 -12.14 7.41
C TYR A 27 6.42 -10.81 8.04
N PHE A 28 6.89 -9.88 7.21
CA PHE A 28 6.85 -8.45 7.52
C PHE A 28 6.58 -7.66 6.23
N ILE A 29 5.90 -6.51 6.36
CA ILE A 29 5.69 -5.55 5.28
C ILE A 29 5.93 -4.17 5.86
N ALA A 30 7.08 -3.59 5.52
CA ALA A 30 7.50 -2.26 5.91
C ALA A 30 7.07 -1.24 4.85
N PHE A 31 6.12 -0.38 5.21
CA PHE A 31 5.73 0.78 4.41
C PHE A 31 6.48 2.04 4.86
N GLY A 32 6.85 2.88 3.91
CA GLY A 32 7.45 4.19 4.10
C GLY A 32 6.96 5.19 3.04
N PRO A 33 7.09 6.50 3.29
CA PRO A 33 6.64 7.52 2.35
C PRO A 33 7.41 7.46 1.03
N GLU A 34 6.84 8.08 -0.01
CA GLU A 34 7.34 8.06 -1.40
C GLU A 34 7.32 6.67 -2.07
N GLY A 35 6.44 5.77 -1.60
CA GLY A 35 6.31 4.42 -2.16
C GLY A 35 7.43 3.46 -1.75
N ARG A 36 8.18 3.81 -0.70
CA ARG A 36 9.23 2.95 -0.13
C ARG A 36 8.58 1.75 0.55
N GLN A 37 8.92 0.56 0.07
CA GLN A 37 8.40 -0.70 0.56
C GLN A 37 9.53 -1.72 0.71
N PHE A 38 9.47 -2.53 1.75
CA PHE A 38 10.29 -3.73 1.92
C PHE A 38 9.47 -4.82 2.60
N CYS A 39 9.26 -5.95 1.93
CA CYS A 39 8.58 -7.11 2.48
C CYS A 39 9.48 -8.36 2.52
N GLY A 40 9.19 -9.22 3.49
CA GLY A 40 9.76 -10.57 3.59
C GLY A 40 8.64 -11.58 3.82
N THR A 41 8.78 -12.74 3.20
CA THR A 41 7.82 -13.84 3.18
C THR A 41 8.56 -15.19 3.17
N PRO A 42 7.88 -16.34 3.38
CA PRO A 42 8.46 -17.67 3.16
C PRO A 42 8.96 -17.89 1.73
N ASN A 43 8.40 -17.16 0.75
CA ASN A 43 8.80 -17.20 -0.65
C ASN A 43 9.94 -16.23 -1.01
N GLY A 44 10.56 -15.59 -0.01
CA GLY A 44 11.64 -14.61 -0.18
C GLY A 44 11.19 -13.17 0.02
N TYR A 45 11.92 -12.23 -0.59
CA TYR A 45 11.86 -10.80 -0.29
C TYR A 45 11.65 -9.94 -1.53
N SER A 46 11.00 -8.79 -1.37
CA SER A 46 10.93 -7.74 -2.39
C SER A 46 11.03 -6.36 -1.74
N ALA A 47 11.66 -5.41 -2.43
CA ALA A 47 11.77 -4.03 -1.96
C ALA A 47 11.83 -3.04 -3.12
N THR A 48 11.09 -1.94 -3.02
CA THR A 48 11.25 -0.76 -3.89
C THR A 48 12.42 0.11 -3.42
N PHE A 49 12.79 0.03 -2.13
CA PHE A 49 13.88 0.76 -1.52
C PHE A 49 14.57 -0.07 -0.42
N LEU A 50 15.91 0.02 -0.36
CA LEU A 50 16.74 -0.46 0.74
C LEU A 50 17.79 0.63 1.07
N PRO A 51 18.02 0.96 2.36
CA PRO A 51 19.10 1.88 2.75
C PRO A 51 20.49 1.33 2.40
N SER A 52 21.46 2.18 2.04
CA SER A 52 22.78 1.72 1.54
C SER A 52 23.50 0.80 2.54
N LYS A 53 23.52 1.18 3.82
CA LYS A 53 24.12 0.40 4.91
C LYS A 53 23.51 -0.99 5.08
N VAL A 54 22.23 -1.15 4.72
CA VAL A 54 21.52 -2.44 4.74
C VAL A 54 21.96 -3.30 3.56
N CYS A 55 22.13 -2.69 2.38
CA CYS A 55 22.74 -3.35 1.23
C CYS A 55 24.19 -3.77 1.50
N GLU A 56 24.98 -2.90 2.14
CA GLU A 56 26.36 -3.18 2.57
C GLU A 56 26.42 -4.40 3.50
N ASP A 57 25.54 -4.50 4.50
CA ASP A 57 25.45 -5.65 5.43
C ASP A 57 25.17 -6.98 4.70
N ILE A 58 24.19 -6.97 3.79
CA ILE A 58 23.75 -8.16 3.05
C ILE A 58 24.78 -8.56 1.99
N LEU A 59 25.42 -7.59 1.33
CA LEU A 59 26.52 -7.84 0.38
C LEU A 59 27.80 -8.31 1.09
N GLY A 60 28.01 -7.90 2.34
CA GLY A 60 29.04 -8.46 3.23
C GLY A 60 28.79 -9.92 3.64
N GLY A 61 27.61 -10.48 3.34
CA GLY A 61 27.32 -11.91 3.43
C GLY A 61 27.15 -12.47 4.86
N TRP A 62 27.34 -11.66 5.90
CA TRP A 62 27.17 -12.06 7.30
C TRP A 62 25.71 -12.06 7.75
N VAL A 63 24.85 -11.27 7.10
CA VAL A 63 23.39 -11.39 7.24
C VAL A 63 22.94 -12.72 6.63
N LYS A 64 22.15 -13.47 7.39
CA LYS A 64 21.52 -14.73 6.96
C LYS A 64 20.12 -14.47 6.40
N LYS A 65 19.29 -13.77 7.18
CA LYS A 65 17.94 -13.34 6.79
C LYS A 65 17.53 -12.03 7.47
N VAL A 66 16.66 -11.26 6.84
CA VAL A 66 16.00 -10.10 7.46
C VAL A 66 14.73 -10.62 8.14
N VAL A 67 14.56 -10.38 9.44
CA VAL A 67 13.42 -10.92 10.21
C VAL A 67 12.33 -9.89 10.51
N TRP A 68 12.65 -8.60 10.41
CA TRP A 68 11.69 -7.51 10.57
C TRP A 68 12.24 -6.21 9.94
N ALA A 69 11.37 -5.35 9.42
CA ALA A 69 11.73 -4.01 8.94
C ALA A 69 10.61 -3.00 9.20
N SER A 70 10.96 -1.72 9.31
CA SER A 70 10.01 -0.60 9.35
C SER A 70 10.67 0.71 8.88
N TYR A 71 9.88 1.59 8.25
CA TYR A 71 10.31 2.91 7.76
C TYR A 71 9.52 4.02 8.47
N GLY A 72 10.23 5.07 8.89
CA GLY A 72 9.64 6.31 9.43
C GLY A 72 9.41 7.36 8.35
N SER A 73 8.94 8.54 8.76
CA SER A 73 8.62 9.63 7.84
C SER A 73 9.84 10.21 7.11
N GLU A 74 11.01 10.23 7.73
CA GLU A 74 12.22 10.78 7.10
C GLU A 74 12.91 9.75 6.18
N PRO A 75 13.70 10.19 5.17
CA PRO A 75 14.44 9.29 4.28
C PRO A 75 15.37 8.31 5.02
N ASP A 76 16.13 8.77 6.02
CA ASP A 76 17.03 7.92 6.83
C ASP A 76 16.43 7.54 8.19
N SER A 77 15.09 7.50 8.32
CA SER A 77 14.40 6.94 9.50
C SER A 77 13.96 5.52 9.19
N TYR A 78 14.65 4.54 9.74
CA TYR A 78 14.36 3.11 9.53
C TYR A 78 14.85 2.26 10.69
N PHE A 79 14.23 1.10 10.86
CA PHE A 79 14.69 0.07 11.79
C PHE A 79 14.54 -1.31 11.16
N ILE A 80 15.61 -2.10 11.13
CA ILE A 80 15.64 -3.44 10.52
C ILE A 80 16.33 -4.42 11.46
N CYS A 81 15.72 -5.59 11.66
CA CYS A 81 16.28 -6.72 12.40
C CYS A 81 16.74 -7.83 11.45
N TYR A 82 17.84 -8.47 11.80
CA TYR A 82 18.47 -9.56 11.06
C TYR A 82 18.68 -10.77 11.95
N GLU A 83 18.69 -11.96 11.35
CA GLU A 83 19.46 -13.10 11.84
C GLU A 83 20.81 -13.08 11.10
N VAL A 84 21.93 -13.17 11.82
CA VAL A 84 23.27 -13.32 11.21
C VAL A 84 23.61 -14.80 10.99
N ARG A 85 24.61 -15.13 10.16
CA ARG A 85 24.96 -16.54 9.86
C ARG A 85 25.38 -17.37 11.08
N GLY A 86 25.80 -16.72 12.18
CA GLY A 86 26.00 -17.36 13.49
C GLY A 86 24.73 -17.60 14.32
N GLY A 87 23.53 -17.33 13.79
CA GLY A 87 22.24 -17.50 14.49
C GLY A 87 21.88 -16.39 15.49
N PHE A 88 22.76 -15.41 15.71
CA PHE A 88 22.49 -14.28 16.60
C PHE A 88 21.58 -13.23 15.94
N PRO A 89 20.70 -12.57 16.71
CA PRO A 89 19.96 -11.42 16.22
C PRO A 89 20.85 -10.18 16.17
N ALA A 90 20.71 -9.38 15.12
CA ALA A 90 21.31 -8.06 14.98
C ALA A 90 20.25 -7.06 14.51
N HIS A 91 20.51 -5.76 14.65
CA HIS A 91 19.62 -4.71 14.17
C HIS A 91 20.39 -3.51 13.63
N ARG A 92 19.74 -2.68 12.81
CA ARG A 92 20.28 -1.39 12.34
C ARG A 92 19.18 -0.32 12.34
N SER A 93 19.48 0.81 12.99
CA SER A 93 18.75 2.08 12.88
C SER A 93 19.35 2.96 11.78
N GLY A 94 18.52 3.76 11.11
CA GLY A 94 18.95 4.94 10.34
C GLY A 94 19.21 6.15 11.26
N ALA A 95 19.84 7.21 10.73
CA ALA A 95 20.23 8.39 11.51
C ALA A 95 19.05 9.29 11.92
N GLU A 96 17.92 9.24 11.22
CA GLU A 96 16.68 9.94 11.59
C GLU A 96 15.67 9.05 12.33
N THR A 97 16.09 7.86 12.76
CA THR A 97 15.33 7.05 13.71
C THR A 97 15.20 7.82 15.04
N PRO A 98 14.03 7.85 15.70
CA PRO A 98 13.84 8.69 16.88
C PRO A 98 14.70 8.22 18.06
N THR A 99 15.58 9.06 18.58
CA THR A 99 16.56 8.65 19.62
C THR A 99 15.94 8.08 20.92
N SER A 100 14.67 8.38 21.20
CA SER A 100 13.95 7.75 22.32
C SER A 100 13.69 6.26 22.12
N LEU A 101 13.68 5.76 20.87
CA LEU A 101 13.63 4.35 20.56
C LEU A 101 14.95 3.65 20.94
N ASP A 102 16.09 4.26 20.63
CA ASP A 102 17.41 3.64 20.85
C ASP A 102 17.66 3.31 22.34
N VAL A 103 17.06 4.09 23.26
CA VAL A 103 17.09 3.80 24.71
C VAL A 103 16.33 2.51 25.04
N PHE A 104 15.16 2.28 24.44
CA PHE A 104 14.41 1.03 24.62
C PHE A 104 15.11 -0.15 23.94
N VAL A 105 15.61 0.03 22.71
CA VAL A 105 16.35 -0.98 21.95
C VAL A 105 17.60 -1.42 22.72
N SER A 106 18.41 -0.46 23.18
CA SER A 106 19.62 -0.72 23.99
C SER A 106 19.30 -1.48 25.27
N TRP A 107 18.25 -1.09 26.00
CA TRP A 107 17.79 -1.81 27.19
C TRP A 107 17.31 -3.24 26.87
N ALA A 108 16.52 -3.40 25.81
CA ALA A 108 15.96 -4.68 25.38
C ALA A 108 17.04 -5.66 24.87
N THR A 109 18.16 -5.16 24.33
CA THR A 109 19.29 -6.00 23.88
C THR A 109 20.38 -6.21 24.92
N SER A 110 20.54 -5.30 25.88
CA SER A 110 21.57 -5.41 26.94
C SER A 110 21.14 -6.26 28.14
N SER A 111 19.83 -6.48 28.31
CA SER A 111 19.28 -7.21 29.46
C SER A 111 19.51 -8.72 29.33
N ALA A 112 20.68 -9.20 29.76
CA ALA A 112 21.06 -10.63 29.72
C ALA A 112 20.13 -11.57 30.54
N SER A 113 19.29 -11.01 31.42
CA SER A 113 18.21 -11.70 32.13
C SER A 113 16.91 -11.87 31.32
N SER A 114 16.85 -11.35 30.09
CA SER A 114 15.68 -11.50 29.22
C SER A 114 15.56 -12.93 28.71
N ILE A 115 14.64 -13.69 29.32
CA ILE A 115 14.19 -15.01 28.83
C ILE A 115 13.66 -14.91 27.39
N HIS A 116 13.14 -13.74 27.01
CA HIS A 116 12.77 -13.42 25.63
C HIS A 116 14.04 -13.11 24.82
N LYS A 117 14.41 -14.02 23.91
CA LYS A 117 15.56 -13.87 23.01
C LYS A 117 15.43 -12.57 22.20
N PRO A 118 16.52 -11.78 21.99
CA PRO A 118 16.45 -10.54 21.23
C PRO A 118 16.04 -10.69 19.75
N SER A 119 15.93 -11.93 19.23
CA SER A 119 15.26 -12.24 17.96
C SER A 119 13.75 -11.93 17.94
N ALA A 120 13.15 -11.64 19.10
CA ALA A 120 11.76 -11.20 19.23
C ALA A 120 11.60 -9.67 19.21
N LEU A 121 12.69 -8.89 19.12
CA LEU A 121 12.62 -7.43 19.07
C LEU A 121 12.01 -6.96 17.73
N ARG A 122 10.88 -6.27 17.82
CA ARG A 122 10.19 -5.63 16.69
C ARG A 122 10.01 -4.14 16.99
N VAL A 123 9.97 -3.35 15.91
CA VAL A 123 9.71 -1.91 15.94
C VAL A 123 8.83 -1.57 14.76
N GLN A 124 7.74 -0.84 15.01
CA GLN A 124 7.05 -0.09 13.97
C GLN A 124 7.34 1.40 14.15
N LEU A 125 7.75 2.04 13.06
CA LEU A 125 7.84 3.49 12.93
C LEU A 125 6.57 3.96 12.21
N GLY A 126 6.02 5.08 12.67
CA GLY A 126 4.82 5.70 12.09
C GLY A 126 5.08 7.12 11.61
N GLU A 127 4.01 7.81 11.24
CA GLU A 127 4.07 9.22 10.86
C GLU A 127 4.52 10.11 12.03
N GLY A 128 5.16 11.24 11.73
CA GLY A 128 5.43 12.30 12.73
C GLY A 128 6.43 11.89 13.82
N ARG A 129 7.34 10.97 13.50
CA ARG A 129 8.31 10.33 14.44
C ARG A 129 7.63 9.54 15.56
N SER A 130 6.37 9.12 15.39
CA SER A 130 5.73 8.13 16.26
C SER A 130 6.38 6.76 16.10
N TRP A 131 6.41 5.98 17.18
CA TRP A 131 6.97 4.63 17.17
C TRP A 131 6.40 3.74 18.28
N LEU A 132 6.47 2.43 18.07
CA LEU A 132 6.17 1.39 19.04
C LEU A 132 7.17 0.26 18.87
N ALA A 133 7.79 -0.16 19.98
CA ALA A 133 8.78 -1.21 20.02
C ALA A 133 8.42 -2.26 21.07
N TRP A 134 8.69 -3.53 20.79
CA TRP A 134 8.31 -4.62 21.68
C TRP A 134 9.22 -5.85 21.57
N THR A 135 9.27 -6.63 22.64
CA THR A 135 9.92 -7.94 22.70
C THR A 135 9.22 -8.83 23.75
N GLY A 136 8.72 -9.99 23.33
CA GLY A 136 7.90 -10.84 24.19
C GLY A 136 6.64 -10.10 24.69
N ALA A 137 6.47 -10.01 26.01
CA ALA A 137 5.38 -9.24 26.63
C ALA A 137 5.71 -7.75 26.87
N LEU A 138 6.96 -7.32 26.66
CA LEU A 138 7.45 -5.97 26.98
C LEU A 138 7.24 -5.03 25.80
N TRP A 139 6.71 -3.82 26.05
CA TRP A 139 6.52 -2.80 25.02
C TRP A 139 6.89 -1.39 25.50
N ALA A 140 7.25 -0.53 24.55
CA ALA A 140 7.32 0.93 24.71
C ALA A 140 6.76 1.63 23.46
N SER A 141 6.22 2.83 23.64
CA SER A 141 5.68 3.63 22.53
C SER A 141 5.76 5.13 22.78
N ASN A 142 5.85 5.89 21.69
CA ASN A 142 5.89 7.34 21.70
C ASN A 142 5.03 7.90 20.55
N LEU A 143 4.20 8.91 20.85
CA LEU A 143 3.31 9.61 19.90
C LEU A 143 2.35 8.72 19.08
N VAL A 144 2.10 7.47 19.50
CA VAL A 144 1.09 6.59 18.87
C VAL A 144 -0.36 7.08 19.12
N PRO A 145 -1.34 6.69 18.28
CA PRO A 145 -2.74 7.07 18.46
C PRO A 145 -3.30 6.68 19.84
N GLN A 146 -4.10 7.56 20.45
CA GLN A 146 -4.68 7.35 21.79
C GLN A 146 -5.54 6.08 21.92
N PRO A 147 -6.32 5.63 20.91
CA PRO A 147 -7.04 4.36 20.98
C PRO A 147 -6.09 3.15 21.14
N LEU A 148 -5.00 3.10 20.35
CA LEU A 148 -3.98 2.06 20.46
C LEU A 148 -3.29 2.09 21.83
N LEU A 149 -2.87 3.27 22.29
CA LEU A 149 -2.23 3.42 23.62
C LEU A 149 -3.16 2.94 24.74
N SER A 150 -4.44 3.30 24.67
CA SER A 150 -5.45 2.91 25.66
C SER A 150 -5.64 1.39 25.70
N THR A 151 -5.67 0.72 24.54
CA THR A 151 -5.70 -0.74 24.44
C THR A 151 -4.43 -1.40 24.98
N LEU A 152 -3.24 -0.89 24.67
CA LEU A 152 -1.98 -1.41 25.21
C LEU A 152 -1.92 -1.29 26.74
N CYS A 153 -2.35 -0.16 27.30
CA CYS A 153 -2.47 0.02 28.75
C CYS A 153 -3.52 -0.93 29.37
N ALA A 154 -4.68 -1.13 28.74
CA ALA A 154 -5.71 -2.04 29.22
C ALA A 154 -5.31 -3.54 29.16
N LEU A 155 -4.37 -3.89 28.29
CA LEU A 155 -3.79 -5.23 28.18
C LEU A 155 -2.56 -5.44 29.09
N SER A 156 -2.12 -4.42 29.83
CA SER A 156 -0.89 -4.47 30.61
C SER A 156 -1.13 -4.68 32.11
N SER A 157 -0.26 -5.49 32.74
CA SER A 157 -0.20 -5.66 34.21
C SER A 157 0.59 -4.54 34.90
N PHE A 158 1.47 -3.87 34.15
CA PHE A 158 2.24 -2.71 34.57
C PHE A 158 2.36 -1.72 33.41
N GLN A 159 2.15 -0.44 33.70
CA GLN A 159 2.32 0.66 32.77
C GLN A 159 2.99 1.84 33.47
N HIS A 160 3.95 2.46 32.79
CA HIS A 160 4.70 3.60 33.28
C HIS A 160 4.87 4.61 32.15
N GLN A 161 4.38 5.83 32.36
CA GLN A 161 4.83 6.98 31.59
C GLN A 161 6.12 7.48 32.24
N ASP A 162 7.23 7.46 31.51
CA ASP A 162 8.50 7.87 32.08
C ASP A 162 8.45 9.35 32.51
N PRO A 163 8.78 9.68 33.78
CA PRO A 163 8.76 11.04 34.28
C PRO A 163 9.74 11.91 33.52
N LYS A 164 9.53 13.23 33.53
CA LYS A 164 10.45 14.20 32.92
C LYS A 164 11.83 14.07 33.57
N LEU A 165 12.78 13.44 32.89
CA LEU A 165 14.12 13.10 33.38
C LEU A 165 15.01 14.34 33.55
N GLY A 166 14.74 15.09 34.61
CA GLY A 166 15.59 16.19 35.08
C GLY A 166 15.67 17.40 34.13
N PRO A 167 16.72 18.22 34.25
CA PRO A 167 16.90 19.43 33.44
C PRO A 167 17.35 19.17 31.99
N GLN A 168 17.78 17.95 31.63
CA GLN A 168 18.06 17.57 30.25
C GLN A 168 16.75 17.32 29.47
N LYS A 169 16.08 18.43 29.13
CA LYS A 169 14.70 18.57 28.61
C LYS A 169 14.24 17.68 27.44
N HIS A 170 15.11 16.90 26.80
CA HIS A 170 14.96 16.54 25.38
C HIS A 170 14.68 15.08 25.05
N MET A 171 14.83 14.13 25.98
CA MET A 171 14.48 12.72 25.72
C MET A 171 13.47 12.19 26.74
N LYS A 172 12.33 11.73 26.24
CA LYS A 172 11.34 10.91 26.94
C LYS A 172 11.18 9.61 26.17
N LEU A 173 11.12 8.47 26.85
CA LEU A 173 10.77 7.20 26.20
C LEU A 173 9.34 7.22 25.67
N GLY A 174 8.44 7.92 26.37
CA GLY A 174 7.01 7.95 26.10
C GLY A 174 6.27 7.15 27.16
N TRP A 175 5.60 6.08 26.73
CA TRP A 175 4.96 5.08 27.59
C TRP A 175 5.67 3.74 27.45
N ARG A 176 5.66 2.93 28.52
CA ARG A 176 6.10 1.54 28.48
C ARG A 176 5.27 0.66 29.41
N GLY A 177 5.22 -0.63 29.14
CA GLY A 177 4.48 -1.59 29.94
C GLY A 177 4.79 -3.05 29.62
N THR A 178 4.09 -3.92 30.35
CA THR A 178 4.18 -5.38 30.22
C THR A 178 2.79 -5.95 30.04
N ILE A 179 2.54 -6.65 28.93
CA ILE A 179 1.28 -7.33 28.66
C ILE A 179 1.01 -8.38 29.76
N GLN A 180 -0.22 -8.43 30.27
CA GLN A 180 -0.59 -9.28 31.42
C GLN A 180 -0.57 -10.78 31.10
N SER A 181 -0.87 -11.17 29.86
CA SER A 181 -0.91 -12.56 29.42
C SER A 181 -0.46 -12.72 27.97
N GLY A 182 0.33 -13.75 27.69
CA GLY A 182 0.88 -14.04 26.38
C GLY A 182 2.08 -13.18 25.99
N VAL A 183 2.34 -13.11 24.68
CA VAL A 183 3.36 -12.25 24.07
C VAL A 183 2.73 -11.38 22.99
N LEU A 184 3.28 -10.18 22.76
CA LEU A 184 2.84 -9.27 21.71
C LEU A 184 3.41 -9.76 20.37
N LYS A 185 2.57 -10.42 19.56
CA LYS A 185 2.98 -11.10 18.32
C LYS A 185 3.04 -10.14 17.14
N ASN A 186 2.03 -9.30 17.00
CA ASN A 186 1.97 -8.27 15.96
C ASN A 186 1.25 -7.00 16.44
N VAL A 187 1.66 -5.86 15.90
CA VAL A 187 0.98 -4.56 16.04
C VAL A 187 1.02 -3.85 14.70
N ALA A 188 -0.07 -3.19 14.33
CA ALA A 188 -0.15 -2.30 13.18
C ALA A 188 -1.03 -1.08 13.51
N TRP A 189 -0.66 0.13 13.08
CA TRP A 189 -1.56 1.30 13.11
C TRP A 189 -1.34 2.27 11.96
N HIS A 190 -2.29 3.19 11.81
CA HIS A 190 -2.20 4.36 10.95
C HIS A 190 -2.68 5.63 11.70
N LYS A 191 -2.22 6.82 11.26
CA LYS A 191 -2.49 8.11 11.91
C LYS A 191 -3.96 8.45 12.15
N ASN A 192 -4.89 7.91 11.34
CA ASN A 192 -6.34 8.14 11.53
C ASN A 192 -6.94 7.39 12.73
N GLY A 193 -6.14 6.60 13.45
CA GLY A 193 -6.59 5.82 14.61
C GLY A 193 -7.03 4.39 14.28
N THR A 194 -6.96 3.94 13.02
CA THR A 194 -6.99 2.51 12.67
C THR A 194 -5.84 1.80 13.37
N TYR A 195 -6.11 0.75 14.14
CA TYR A 195 -5.07 -0.12 14.70
C TYR A 195 -5.50 -1.58 14.83
N TYR A 196 -4.49 -2.45 14.95
CA TYR A 196 -4.59 -3.88 15.20
C TYR A 196 -3.49 -4.31 16.18
N VAL A 197 -3.83 -5.13 17.17
CA VAL A 197 -2.95 -5.68 18.22
C VAL A 197 -3.24 -7.18 18.37
N MET A 198 -2.20 -8.00 18.27
CA MET A 198 -2.26 -9.45 18.43
C MET A 198 -1.40 -9.91 19.62
N THR A 199 -2.04 -10.51 20.61
CA THR A 199 -1.40 -11.25 21.71
C THR A 199 -1.76 -12.73 21.58
N ASP A 200 -2.26 -13.38 22.63
CA ASP A 200 -3.07 -14.59 22.52
C ASP A 200 -4.55 -14.28 22.22
N LYS A 201 -4.92 -12.99 22.19
CA LYS A 201 -6.20 -12.48 21.70
C LYS A 201 -5.97 -11.37 20.68
N GLN A 202 -7.02 -11.00 19.95
CA GLN A 202 -6.96 -9.96 18.92
C GLN A 202 -7.78 -8.74 19.36
N HIS A 203 -7.20 -7.56 19.22
CA HIS A 203 -7.79 -6.29 19.62
C HIS A 203 -7.58 -5.28 18.50
N TRP A 204 -8.66 -4.73 17.96
CA TRP A 204 -8.61 -3.84 16.81
C TRP A 204 -9.69 -2.76 16.88
N ASP A 205 -9.45 -1.69 16.15
CA ASP A 205 -10.44 -0.64 15.87
C ASP A 205 -10.10 -0.06 14.50
N PHE A 206 -10.98 -0.25 13.52
CA PHE A 206 -10.74 0.13 12.13
C PHE A 206 -11.53 1.39 11.78
N LYS A 207 -10.82 2.48 11.48
CA LYS A 207 -11.40 3.78 11.09
C LYS A 207 -11.42 4.02 9.58
N SER A 208 -10.92 3.06 8.81
CA SER A 208 -10.88 3.10 7.35
C SER A 208 -11.87 2.08 6.79
N GLU A 209 -12.82 2.55 5.98
CA GLU A 209 -13.80 1.73 5.27
C GLU A 209 -13.12 0.69 4.36
N ALA A 210 -11.97 1.06 3.75
CA ALA A 210 -11.17 0.14 2.95
C ALA A 210 -10.58 -1.02 3.76
N VAL A 211 -10.17 -0.74 5.01
CA VAL A 211 -9.60 -1.74 5.94
C VAL A 211 -10.71 -2.62 6.54
N LEU A 212 -11.89 -2.04 6.82
CA LEU A 212 -13.09 -2.81 7.21
C LEU A 212 -13.49 -3.79 6.11
N LYS A 213 -13.69 -3.31 4.87
CA LYS A 213 -14.03 -4.19 3.74
C LYS A 213 -12.96 -5.26 3.52
N GLY A 214 -11.68 -4.92 3.62
CA GLY A 214 -10.60 -5.90 3.44
C GLY A 214 -10.46 -6.92 4.58
N TRP A 215 -11.03 -6.63 5.74
CA TRP A 215 -11.17 -7.59 6.83
C TRP A 215 -12.38 -8.50 6.60
N GLU A 216 -13.51 -7.94 6.20
CA GLU A 216 -14.72 -8.69 5.82
C GLU A 216 -14.44 -9.63 4.63
N GLU A 217 -13.70 -9.16 3.61
CA GLU A 217 -13.30 -9.93 2.42
C GLU A 217 -12.23 -11.02 2.71
N LEU A 218 -11.65 -11.06 3.92
CA LEU A 218 -10.70 -12.08 4.33
C LEU A 218 -11.38 -13.28 5.01
N TRP A 219 -12.52 -13.07 5.68
CA TRP A 219 -13.13 -14.04 6.59
C TRP A 219 -14.49 -14.53 6.06
N ASN A 220 -14.57 -15.82 5.73
CA ASN A 220 -15.85 -16.46 5.44
C ASN A 220 -16.70 -16.58 6.72
N ASP A 221 -18.03 -16.64 6.57
CA ASP A 221 -18.97 -16.75 7.70
C ASP A 221 -18.65 -17.98 8.58
N GLY A 222 -18.20 -17.72 9.81
CA GLY A 222 -17.87 -18.73 10.80
C GLY A 222 -16.38 -19.08 10.95
N GLU A 223 -15.48 -18.50 10.16
CA GLU A 223 -14.04 -18.66 10.38
C GLU A 223 -13.57 -17.97 11.67
N GLU A 224 -12.65 -18.61 12.42
CA GLU A 224 -12.04 -17.99 13.58
C GLU A 224 -10.85 -17.10 13.15
N PRO A 225 -10.78 -15.84 13.61
CA PRO A 225 -9.65 -14.95 13.32
C PRO A 225 -8.27 -15.48 13.78
N SER A 226 -8.23 -16.53 14.60
CA SER A 226 -7.01 -17.20 15.08
C SER A 226 -6.07 -17.65 13.96
N MET A 227 -6.60 -17.88 12.75
CA MET A 227 -5.83 -18.18 11.53
C MET A 227 -5.07 -16.97 10.96
N LEU A 228 -5.07 -15.80 11.58
CA LEU A 228 -4.36 -14.62 11.07
C LEU A 228 -2.87 -14.65 11.45
N ALA A 229 -1.98 -14.70 10.46
CA ALA A 229 -0.53 -14.69 10.70
C ALA A 229 0.06 -13.27 10.73
N HIS A 230 -0.39 -12.38 9.85
CA HIS A 230 0.18 -11.02 9.75
C HIS A 230 -0.83 -9.95 9.36
N VAL A 231 -0.56 -8.74 9.85
CA VAL A 231 -1.27 -7.49 9.54
C VAL A 231 -0.23 -6.40 9.36
N SER A 232 -0.34 -5.59 8.31
CA SER A 232 0.41 -4.33 8.19
C SER A 232 -0.48 -3.23 7.62
N PHE A 233 -0.24 -2.00 8.11
CA PHE A 233 -0.89 -0.78 7.66
C PHE A 233 0.21 0.22 7.27
N ASP A 234 0.02 0.94 6.17
CA ASP A 234 0.91 2.05 5.84
C ASP A 234 0.59 3.25 6.74
N ALA A 235 1.43 3.46 7.76
CA ALA A 235 1.31 4.59 8.66
C ALA A 235 1.47 5.96 7.95
N HIS A 236 2.04 5.98 6.73
CA HIS A 236 2.33 7.18 5.95
C HIS A 236 1.34 7.42 4.80
N SER A 237 0.37 6.52 4.57
CA SER A 237 -0.75 6.78 3.65
C SER A 237 -1.47 8.08 4.04
N ALA A 238 -2.07 8.77 3.07
CA ALA A 238 -2.91 9.94 3.36
C ALA A 238 -4.25 9.54 4.00
N THR A 239 -4.72 8.33 3.71
CA THR A 239 -6.11 7.88 3.85
C THR A 239 -6.26 6.64 4.74
N GLY A 240 -5.21 5.83 4.89
CA GLY A 240 -5.27 4.58 5.65
C GLY A 240 -5.94 3.44 4.87
N ASP A 241 -5.75 3.45 3.56
CA ASP A 241 -6.28 2.52 2.54
C ASP A 241 -5.22 1.53 2.01
N THR A 242 -3.94 1.77 2.28
CA THR A 242 -2.85 0.82 2.04
C THR A 242 -2.70 -0.14 3.23
N PHE A 243 -2.94 -1.42 3.00
CA PHE A 243 -2.86 -2.46 4.04
C PHE A 243 -2.59 -3.85 3.46
N ALA A 244 -2.25 -4.78 4.35
CA ALA A 244 -2.15 -6.20 4.05
C ALA A 244 -2.62 -7.04 5.26
N PHE A 245 -3.48 -8.01 4.99
CA PHE A 245 -3.86 -9.08 5.91
C PHE A 245 -3.46 -10.44 5.31
N ILE A 246 -2.89 -11.33 6.11
CA ILE A 246 -2.33 -12.62 5.65
C ILE A 246 -2.67 -13.72 6.66
N LYS A 247 -3.32 -14.79 6.23
CA LYS A 247 -3.62 -15.97 7.06
C LYS A 247 -2.39 -16.89 7.22
N THR A 248 -2.43 -17.78 8.21
CA THR A 248 -1.46 -18.87 8.41
C THR A 248 -1.51 -19.88 7.27
N GLN A 249 -0.36 -20.36 6.84
CA GLN A 249 -0.25 -21.30 5.73
C GLN A 249 -0.75 -22.70 6.15
N GLN A 250 -1.90 -23.12 5.62
CA GLN A 250 -2.40 -24.48 5.80
C GLN A 250 -1.62 -25.48 4.93
N PRO A 251 -1.25 -26.69 5.43
CA PRO A 251 -0.54 -27.68 4.64
C PRO A 251 -1.30 -28.09 3.36
N GLY A 252 -0.65 -27.93 2.20
CA GLY A 252 -1.22 -28.30 0.90
C GLY A 252 -2.14 -27.25 0.26
N LYS A 253 -2.46 -26.14 0.94
CA LYS A 253 -3.16 -24.99 0.36
C LYS A 253 -2.19 -23.89 -0.08
N GLU A 254 -2.67 -23.00 -0.96
CA GLU A 254 -2.04 -21.69 -1.11
C GLU A 254 -2.30 -20.81 0.12
N ILE A 255 -1.58 -19.68 0.20
CA ILE A 255 -1.73 -18.73 1.30
C ILE A 255 -2.84 -17.71 1.01
N GLU A 256 -3.80 -17.62 1.91
CA GLU A 256 -4.88 -16.65 1.80
C GLU A 256 -4.47 -15.27 2.32
N PHE A 257 -4.78 -14.23 1.55
CA PHE A 257 -4.49 -12.84 1.89
C PHE A 257 -5.49 -11.87 1.26
N VAL A 258 -5.57 -10.68 1.85
CA VAL A 258 -6.22 -9.50 1.24
C VAL A 258 -5.25 -8.33 1.35
N VAL A 259 -4.92 -7.71 0.22
CA VAL A 259 -3.99 -6.56 0.16
C VAL A 259 -4.59 -5.41 -0.66
N ARG A 260 -4.16 -4.20 -0.34
CA ARG A 260 -4.50 -2.99 -1.10
C ARG A 260 -3.38 -1.96 -1.00
N PHE A 261 -3.14 -1.22 -2.09
CA PHE A 261 -2.18 -0.13 -2.13
C PHE A 261 -2.87 1.17 -2.58
N GLY A 262 -3.19 2.04 -1.62
CA GLY A 262 -3.83 3.33 -1.86
C GLY A 262 -5.14 3.24 -2.64
N SER A 263 -5.21 3.98 -3.74
CA SER A 263 -6.38 4.03 -4.63
C SER A 263 -6.52 2.84 -5.59
N GLU A 264 -5.62 1.85 -5.55
CA GLU A 264 -5.74 0.62 -6.35
C GLU A 264 -6.94 -0.23 -5.89
N SER A 265 -7.35 -1.16 -6.76
CA SER A 265 -8.31 -2.20 -6.40
C SER A 265 -7.76 -3.09 -5.28
N MET A 266 -8.66 -3.60 -4.44
CA MET A 266 -8.31 -4.65 -3.49
C MET A 266 -7.93 -5.92 -4.25
N VAL A 267 -6.92 -6.64 -3.77
CA VAL A 267 -6.49 -7.93 -4.31
C VAL A 267 -6.66 -8.96 -3.20
N SER A 268 -7.66 -9.82 -3.35
CA SER A 268 -7.89 -10.98 -2.49
C SER A 268 -7.33 -12.25 -3.13
N ARG A 269 -6.92 -13.20 -2.28
CA ARG A 269 -6.74 -14.62 -2.60
C ARG A 269 -7.35 -15.46 -1.48
N VAL A 270 -8.61 -15.20 -1.14
CA VAL A 270 -9.44 -16.17 -0.42
C VAL A 270 -9.99 -17.16 -1.44
N GLU A 271 -10.13 -18.44 -1.09
CA GLU A 271 -10.82 -19.40 -1.94
C GLU A 271 -12.33 -19.07 -2.00
N ASP A 272 -12.85 -18.71 -3.18
CA ASP A 272 -14.29 -18.56 -3.40
C ASP A 272 -15.00 -19.85 -2.99
N VAL A 273 -15.74 -19.83 -1.87
CA VAL A 273 -16.54 -20.97 -1.41
C VAL A 273 -17.56 -21.29 -2.50
N PRO A 274 -17.55 -22.49 -3.12
CA PRO A 274 -18.47 -22.80 -4.21
C PRO A 274 -19.91 -22.68 -3.72
N ASP A 275 -20.69 -21.81 -4.36
CA ASP A 275 -22.06 -21.51 -3.95
C ASP A 275 -22.88 -22.81 -3.87
N PRO A 276 -23.36 -23.22 -2.67
CA PRO A 276 -24.09 -24.47 -2.50
C PRO A 276 -25.50 -24.43 -3.11
N SER A 277 -25.93 -23.28 -3.64
CA SER A 277 -27.13 -23.13 -4.49
C SER A 277 -26.85 -23.31 -5.98
N GLY A 278 -25.60 -23.58 -6.37
CA GLY A 278 -25.25 -24.06 -7.71
C GLY A 278 -26.16 -25.22 -8.12
N PRO A 279 -26.67 -25.25 -9.37
CA PRO A 279 -27.75 -26.15 -9.75
C PRO A 279 -27.31 -27.60 -9.57
N SER A 280 -28.04 -28.33 -8.72
CA SER A 280 -27.83 -29.76 -8.48
C SER A 280 -27.69 -30.50 -9.80
N GLU A 281 -26.46 -30.93 -10.11
CA GLU A 281 -26.17 -31.71 -11.30
C GLU A 281 -26.96 -33.02 -11.18
N GLN A 282 -27.98 -33.17 -12.01
CA GLN A 282 -28.93 -34.28 -11.90
C GLN A 282 -28.22 -35.59 -12.25
N VAL A 283 -27.74 -36.27 -11.20
CA VAL A 283 -27.14 -37.60 -11.27
C VAL A 283 -28.09 -38.50 -12.09
N PRO A 284 -27.66 -39.01 -13.26
CA PRO A 284 -28.52 -39.84 -14.09
C PRO A 284 -28.97 -41.09 -13.31
N ASP A 285 -30.27 -41.33 -13.31
CA ASP A 285 -30.91 -42.43 -12.55
C ASP A 285 -30.29 -43.80 -12.93
N PRO A 286 -29.58 -44.49 -12.01
CA PRO A 286 -28.86 -45.72 -12.31
C PRO A 286 -29.80 -46.95 -12.25
N SER A 287 -30.85 -46.95 -13.07
CA SER A 287 -31.80 -48.07 -13.19
C SER A 287 -31.22 -49.23 -14.03
N GLY A 288 -30.22 -49.93 -13.48
CA GLY A 288 -29.58 -51.13 -14.04
C GLY A 288 -29.44 -52.25 -12.99
N PRO A 289 -29.52 -53.55 -13.37
CA PRO A 289 -29.85 -54.61 -12.41
C PRO A 289 -28.69 -55.19 -11.59
N SER A 290 -29.03 -55.59 -10.37
CA SER A 290 -28.30 -56.45 -9.43
C SER A 290 -27.55 -57.63 -10.09
N GLU A 291 -26.26 -57.76 -9.79
CA GLU A 291 -25.48 -59.00 -9.95
C GLU A 291 -24.70 -59.31 -8.67
N GLN A 292 -24.22 -60.55 -8.51
CA GLN A 292 -24.08 -61.22 -7.20
C GLN A 292 -22.70 -61.08 -6.55
N THR A 293 -22.68 -60.85 -5.23
CA THR A 293 -21.49 -60.99 -4.37
C THR A 293 -21.22 -62.45 -3.97
N PRO A 294 -19.94 -62.89 -3.98
CA PRO A 294 -19.47 -64.05 -3.23
C PRO A 294 -18.58 -63.66 -2.03
N ASP A 295 -18.64 -64.42 -0.94
CA ASP A 295 -17.79 -64.24 0.25
C ASP A 295 -16.30 -64.55 -0.01
N ILE A 296 -15.40 -63.72 0.53
CA ILE A 296 -14.02 -64.13 0.86
C ILE A 296 -13.68 -63.64 2.28
N LYS A 297 -12.96 -64.47 3.04
CA LYS A 297 -12.72 -64.33 4.48
C LYS A 297 -11.35 -63.72 4.82
N SER A 298 -11.31 -63.04 5.96
CA SER A 298 -10.24 -63.07 7.00
C SER A 298 -8.76 -63.02 6.61
N SER A 299 -8.04 -62.04 7.17
CA SER A 299 -6.91 -62.33 8.07
C SER A 299 -6.51 -61.12 8.94
N GLU A 300 -6.14 -61.41 10.19
CA GLU A 300 -5.34 -60.52 11.06
C GLU A 300 -3.84 -60.71 10.76
N PRO A 301 -2.94 -59.89 11.33
CA PRO A 301 -2.08 -60.48 12.37
C PRO A 301 -1.67 -59.56 13.54
N ASP A 302 -1.28 -60.20 14.65
CA ASP A 302 -0.84 -59.57 15.91
C ASP A 302 0.67 -59.22 16.00
N GLY A 303 0.96 -57.99 16.46
CA GLY A 303 2.11 -57.62 17.32
C GLY A 303 3.56 -57.92 16.84
N PRO A 304 4.56 -57.92 17.75
CA PRO A 304 4.56 -57.43 19.15
C PRO A 304 5.82 -56.57 19.52
N THR A 305 6.08 -56.32 20.83
CA THR A 305 7.34 -55.80 21.47
C THR A 305 7.70 -54.31 21.23
N ASN A 306 8.43 -53.54 22.07
CA ASN A 306 9.07 -53.65 23.42
C ASN A 306 9.49 -52.21 23.89
N THR A 307 9.82 -51.79 25.14
CA THR A 307 9.59 -52.19 26.55
C THR A 307 10.17 -51.12 27.52
N ARG A 308 9.64 -51.01 28.77
CA ARG A 308 10.30 -50.43 30.00
C ARG A 308 10.60 -48.91 30.01
N PHE A 309 10.79 -48.20 31.15
CA PHE A 309 10.56 -48.42 32.61
C PHE A 309 10.59 -47.07 33.38
N ILE A 310 9.90 -46.97 34.55
CA ILE A 310 10.15 -46.08 35.73
C ILE A 310 10.15 -44.53 35.50
N GLY A 311 9.52 -43.69 36.33
CA GLY A 311 8.69 -43.94 37.52
C GLY A 311 8.41 -42.67 38.37
N HIS A 312 7.73 -42.88 39.50
CA HIS A 312 7.37 -41.97 40.62
C HIS A 312 7.70 -40.46 40.57
N SER A 313 6.68 -39.64 40.84
CA SER A 313 6.56 -38.98 42.16
C SER A 313 5.15 -38.44 42.42
N GLU A 314 4.69 -38.54 43.67
CA GLU A 314 3.45 -37.91 44.16
C GLU A 314 3.79 -36.61 44.91
N SER A 315 2.94 -35.58 44.80
CA SER A 315 2.83 -34.59 45.90
C SER A 315 1.52 -33.81 45.88
N THR A 316 0.81 -33.90 47.01
CA THR A 316 -0.02 -32.85 47.66
C THR A 316 -0.93 -31.95 46.81
N LYS A 317 -2.23 -32.10 47.06
CA LYS A 317 -3.17 -30.95 47.11
C LYS A 317 -2.78 -29.99 48.25
N PRO A 318 -3.28 -28.75 48.26
CA PRO A 318 -4.48 -28.53 49.07
C PRO A 318 -5.67 -27.98 48.26
N ALA A 319 -6.82 -27.85 48.91
CA ALA A 319 -7.97 -27.12 48.40
C ALA A 319 -8.06 -25.77 49.12
N ASP A 320 -8.80 -24.83 48.55
CA ASP A 320 -9.52 -23.79 49.28
C ASP A 320 -10.77 -23.39 48.49
N ASP A 321 -11.90 -23.26 49.18
CA ASP A 321 -13.12 -22.65 48.67
C ASP A 321 -13.05 -21.12 48.85
N HIS A 322 -13.72 -20.34 47.98
CA HIS A 322 -14.79 -19.43 48.42
C HIS A 322 -15.34 -18.49 47.32
N LEU A 323 -16.67 -18.52 47.19
CA LEU A 323 -17.61 -17.40 46.99
C LEU A 323 -17.63 -16.58 45.67
N ASN A 324 -18.76 -16.78 44.98
CA ASN A 324 -19.41 -15.89 44.02
C ASN A 324 -19.39 -14.38 44.36
N ALA A 325 -19.27 -13.54 43.33
CA ALA A 325 -19.83 -12.19 43.29
C ALA A 325 -20.20 -11.76 41.86
N SER A 326 -21.38 -12.15 41.36
CA SER A 326 -21.87 -11.76 40.04
C SER A 326 -22.43 -10.34 40.04
N ALA A 327 -21.79 -9.41 39.32
CA ALA A 327 -22.26 -8.03 39.14
C ALA A 327 -22.63 -7.77 37.67
N SER A 328 -23.92 -7.65 37.38
CA SER A 328 -24.44 -7.36 36.03
C SER A 328 -24.44 -5.86 35.74
N VAL A 329 -23.74 -5.46 34.67
CA VAL A 329 -23.70 -4.06 34.19
C VAL A 329 -24.91 -3.80 33.26
N PRO A 330 -25.73 -2.76 33.50
CA PRO A 330 -26.91 -2.51 32.69
C PRO A 330 -26.57 -1.92 31.31
N LEU A 331 -27.08 -2.56 30.25
CA LEU A 331 -26.88 -2.15 28.86
C LEU A 331 -27.69 -0.87 28.54
N SER A 332 -27.01 0.27 28.40
CA SER A 332 -27.68 1.54 28.12
C SER A 332 -28.16 1.64 26.66
N LYS A 333 -29.47 1.83 26.46
CA LYS A 333 -30.07 1.97 25.12
C LYS A 333 -29.78 3.35 24.54
N GLY A 334 -28.80 3.43 23.63
CA GLY A 334 -28.51 4.64 22.87
C GLY A 334 -29.68 5.05 21.97
N LYS A 335 -30.06 6.33 21.99
CA LYS A 335 -31.05 6.89 21.07
C LYS A 335 -30.43 7.08 19.69
N GLN A 336 -31.03 6.48 18.66
CA GLN A 336 -30.65 6.73 17.28
C GLN A 336 -30.97 8.19 16.90
N GLN A 337 -29.94 9.00 16.64
CA GLN A 337 -30.09 10.20 15.82
C GLN A 337 -29.90 9.81 14.36
N ALA A 338 -30.76 10.32 13.48
CA ALA A 338 -30.64 10.11 12.05
C ALA A 338 -29.42 10.88 11.51
N VAL A 339 -28.28 10.19 11.35
CA VAL A 339 -27.10 10.75 10.71
C VAL A 339 -27.43 11.01 9.24
N HIS A 340 -27.25 12.24 8.78
CA HIS A 340 -27.43 12.60 7.37
C HIS A 340 -26.32 11.95 6.54
N VAL A 341 -26.61 10.76 6.00
CA VAL A 341 -25.70 10.00 5.11
C VAL A 341 -25.17 10.92 3.99
N PRO A 342 -23.85 11.14 3.87
CA PRO A 342 -23.29 11.81 2.72
C PRO A 342 -23.61 10.99 1.47
N LYS A 343 -24.32 11.58 0.51
CA LYS A 343 -24.68 10.88 -0.74
C LYS A 343 -23.38 10.44 -1.42
N PRO A 344 -23.23 9.14 -1.80
CA PRO A 344 -21.96 8.61 -2.29
C PRO A 344 -21.46 9.42 -3.48
N SER A 345 -20.14 9.58 -3.57
CA SER A 345 -19.52 10.38 -4.62
C SER A 345 -19.93 9.83 -6.00
N SER A 346 -20.63 10.67 -6.77
CA SER A 346 -20.86 10.44 -8.20
C SER A 346 -19.55 10.08 -8.89
N GLY A 347 -19.60 9.19 -9.88
CA GLY A 347 -18.45 8.65 -10.61
C GLY A 347 -17.59 9.67 -11.37
N PRO A 348 -16.82 9.24 -12.40
CA PRO A 348 -15.70 10.01 -12.95
C PRO A 348 -16.03 11.50 -13.16
N GLN A 349 -15.29 12.37 -12.45
CA GLN A 349 -15.48 13.82 -12.52
C GLN A 349 -14.79 14.38 -13.77
N PHE A 350 -15.41 14.13 -14.91
CA PHE A 350 -15.06 14.78 -16.16
C PHE A 350 -15.07 16.30 -15.97
N PHE A 351 -13.93 16.94 -16.26
CA PHE A 351 -13.87 18.39 -16.38
C PHE A 351 -13.58 18.79 -17.83
N GLN A 352 -14.01 19.98 -18.20
CA GLN A 352 -13.74 20.54 -19.51
C GLN A 352 -12.89 21.81 -19.38
N TRP A 353 -12.03 22.10 -20.35
CA TRP A 353 -11.41 23.42 -20.44
C TRP A 353 -12.31 24.36 -21.24
N ALA A 354 -12.56 25.54 -20.70
CA ALA A 354 -13.27 26.63 -21.38
C ALA A 354 -12.42 27.91 -21.31
N PHE A 355 -12.69 28.85 -22.21
CA PHE A 355 -12.06 30.17 -22.23
C PHE A 355 -13.11 31.26 -21.99
N ALA A 356 -12.82 32.25 -21.15
CA ALA A 356 -13.72 33.36 -20.91
C ALA A 356 -13.89 34.25 -22.17
N LYS A 357 -15.12 34.51 -22.59
CA LYS A 357 -15.45 35.38 -23.74
C LYS A 357 -15.38 36.88 -23.42
N HIS A 358 -15.56 37.24 -22.15
CA HIS A 358 -15.74 38.61 -21.66
C HIS A 358 -14.94 38.86 -20.37
N ASN A 359 -14.79 40.13 -20.00
CA ASN A 359 -14.24 40.55 -18.71
C ASN A 359 -15.37 40.71 -17.67
N GLY A 360 -15.06 40.45 -16.41
CA GLY A 360 -15.93 40.70 -15.27
C GLY A 360 -16.84 39.52 -14.91
N ARG A 361 -17.87 39.85 -14.13
CA ARG A 361 -19.02 39.00 -13.79
C ARG A 361 -20.21 39.33 -14.70
N PRO A 362 -20.96 38.33 -15.22
CA PRO A 362 -22.30 38.54 -15.77
C PRO A 362 -23.19 39.42 -14.87
N HIS A 363 -23.23 39.14 -13.57
CA HIS A 363 -23.99 39.87 -12.57
C HIS A 363 -23.03 40.49 -11.55
N ARG A 364 -22.76 41.80 -11.69
CA ARG A 364 -21.70 42.50 -10.92
C ARG A 364 -21.81 42.34 -9.39
N HIS A 365 -23.02 42.19 -8.86
CA HIS A 365 -23.29 42.11 -7.43
C HIS A 365 -23.22 40.69 -6.86
N ASP A 366 -23.27 39.66 -7.70
CA ASP A 366 -23.30 38.27 -7.27
C ASP A 366 -21.91 37.77 -6.87
N THR A 367 -21.72 37.54 -5.56
CA THR A 367 -20.42 37.14 -4.99
C THR A 367 -19.99 35.72 -5.32
N TRP A 368 -20.95 34.87 -5.74
CA TRP A 368 -20.74 33.47 -6.11
C TRP A 368 -20.29 33.27 -7.57
N GLU A 369 -20.43 34.28 -8.43
CA GLU A 369 -19.85 34.28 -9.77
C GLU A 369 -18.33 34.51 -9.73
N LEU A 370 -17.59 33.81 -10.59
CA LEU A 370 -16.16 34.03 -10.74
C LEU A 370 -15.90 35.29 -11.59
N ASN A 371 -14.96 36.13 -11.17
CA ASN A 371 -14.60 37.35 -11.89
C ASN A 371 -13.64 37.01 -13.05
N LEU A 372 -14.16 36.90 -14.27
CA LEU A 372 -13.41 36.37 -15.41
C LEU A 372 -12.58 37.43 -16.12
N LYS A 373 -11.45 37.05 -16.71
CA LYS A 373 -10.69 37.87 -17.68
C LYS A 373 -10.85 37.30 -19.09
N LYS A 374 -11.17 38.13 -20.09
CA LYS A 374 -11.35 37.69 -21.47
C LYS A 374 -10.11 36.95 -21.99
N GLY A 375 -10.29 35.73 -22.48
CA GLY A 375 -9.20 34.83 -22.91
C GLY A 375 -8.63 33.92 -21.81
N GLU A 376 -9.04 34.09 -20.55
CA GLU A 376 -8.60 33.25 -19.43
C GLU A 376 -9.07 31.80 -19.59
N LYS A 377 -8.15 30.85 -19.37
CA LYS A 377 -8.41 29.41 -19.42
C LYS A 377 -8.94 28.94 -18.06
N LEU A 378 -10.12 28.31 -18.08
CA LEU A 378 -10.92 27.95 -16.90
C LEU A 378 -11.17 26.43 -16.88
N LYS A 379 -10.93 25.78 -15.74
CA LYS A 379 -11.22 24.36 -15.53
C LYS A 379 -12.66 24.20 -15.05
N VAL A 380 -13.55 23.70 -15.91
CA VAL A 380 -14.97 23.45 -15.62
C VAL A 380 -15.09 22.20 -14.76
N LEU A 381 -15.20 22.36 -13.44
CA LEU A 381 -15.21 21.28 -12.45
C LEU A 381 -16.53 20.50 -12.41
N LYS A 382 -17.66 21.15 -12.75
CA LYS A 382 -18.99 20.55 -12.72
C LYS A 382 -20.01 21.35 -13.53
N ASP A 383 -20.84 20.65 -14.30
CA ASP A 383 -22.10 21.18 -14.85
C ASP A 383 -23.18 21.17 -13.75
N MET A 384 -23.87 22.30 -13.58
CA MET A 384 -24.93 22.50 -12.60
C MET A 384 -26.33 22.55 -13.23
N GLY A 385 -26.42 22.32 -14.54
CA GLY A 385 -27.63 22.49 -15.35
C GLY A 385 -27.94 23.96 -15.65
N LYS A 386 -28.94 24.19 -16.52
CA LYS A 386 -29.39 25.53 -16.95
C LYS A 386 -28.24 26.43 -17.41
N ASP A 387 -27.30 25.89 -18.20
CA ASP A 387 -26.12 26.60 -18.71
C ASP A 387 -25.14 27.13 -17.63
N TRP A 388 -25.24 26.66 -16.37
CA TRP A 388 -24.31 27.04 -15.29
C TRP A 388 -23.22 26.01 -15.02
N PHE A 389 -21.99 26.51 -14.84
CA PHE A 389 -20.81 25.70 -14.58
C PHE A 389 -20.09 26.19 -13.33
N VAL A 390 -19.65 25.26 -12.48
CA VAL A 390 -18.65 25.55 -11.44
C VAL A 390 -17.28 25.46 -12.10
N VAL A 391 -16.51 26.55 -12.03
CA VAL A 391 -15.22 26.69 -12.71
C VAL A 391 -14.11 27.10 -11.74
N LEU A 392 -12.87 26.82 -12.13
CA LEU A 392 -11.64 27.20 -11.42
C LEU A 392 -10.75 28.01 -12.38
N ASN A 393 -10.27 29.19 -11.96
CA ASN A 393 -9.33 30.00 -12.76
C ASN A 393 -7.86 29.66 -12.48
N GLY A 394 -6.94 30.35 -13.19
CA GLY A 394 -5.50 30.18 -13.00
C GLY A 394 -5.01 30.54 -11.59
N SER A 395 -5.70 31.46 -10.91
CA SER A 395 -5.45 31.83 -9.51
C SER A 395 -5.99 30.82 -8.50
N LYS A 396 -6.55 29.68 -8.95
CA LYS A 396 -7.20 28.64 -8.14
C LYS A 396 -8.44 29.13 -7.39
N GLU A 397 -9.00 30.26 -7.77
CA GLU A 397 -10.29 30.73 -7.28
C GLU A 397 -11.42 29.92 -7.93
N LYS A 398 -12.37 29.46 -7.11
CA LYS A 398 -13.51 28.64 -7.53
C LYS A 398 -14.78 29.48 -7.47
N GLY A 399 -15.55 29.50 -8.54
CA GLY A 399 -16.83 30.21 -8.62
C GLY A 399 -17.68 29.71 -9.77
N TRP A 400 -18.81 30.37 -10.02
CA TRP A 400 -19.73 30.00 -11.08
C TRP A 400 -19.51 30.82 -12.35
N ALA A 401 -19.76 30.22 -13.50
CA ALA A 401 -19.78 30.90 -14.80
C ALA A 401 -20.89 30.35 -15.70
N HIS A 402 -21.61 31.23 -16.37
CA HIS A 402 -22.67 30.88 -17.31
C HIS A 402 -22.13 30.59 -18.72
N ARG A 403 -22.78 29.69 -19.47
CA ARG A 403 -22.38 29.24 -20.82
C ARG A 403 -22.22 30.37 -21.83
N THR A 404 -23.01 31.44 -21.69
CA THR A 404 -22.87 32.64 -22.54
C THR A 404 -21.49 33.27 -22.40
N SER A 405 -20.89 33.27 -21.20
CA SER A 405 -19.55 33.79 -20.91
C SER A 405 -18.40 32.82 -21.20
N LEU A 406 -18.69 31.54 -21.45
CA LEU A 406 -17.69 30.51 -21.72
C LEU A 406 -17.62 30.16 -23.22
N LYS A 407 -16.44 30.27 -23.83
CA LYS A 407 -16.09 29.58 -25.08
C LYS A 407 -15.43 28.27 -24.72
N PHE A 408 -16.24 27.22 -24.65
CA PHE A 408 -15.76 25.86 -24.84
C PHE A 408 -15.09 25.77 -26.22
N GLY A 409 -13.94 25.10 -26.31
CA GLY A 409 -13.28 24.88 -27.59
C GLY A 409 -14.02 23.83 -28.44
N GLU A 410 -13.68 23.78 -29.73
CA GLU A 410 -13.97 22.62 -30.59
C GLU A 410 -13.10 21.41 -30.21
N THR A 411 -12.04 21.65 -29.41
CA THR A 411 -11.32 20.62 -28.67
C THR A 411 -12.30 19.77 -27.86
N ARG A 412 -12.27 18.45 -28.13
CA ARG A 412 -12.95 17.41 -27.35
C ARG A 412 -12.73 17.64 -25.84
N PRO A 413 -13.66 17.23 -24.96
CA PRO A 413 -13.45 17.31 -23.52
C PRO A 413 -12.13 16.61 -23.16
N HIS A 414 -11.14 17.40 -22.72
CA HIS A 414 -9.84 16.88 -22.34
C HIS A 414 -10.05 16.05 -21.07
N ALA A 415 -9.83 14.73 -21.16
CA ALA A 415 -9.86 13.86 -20.00
C ALA A 415 -8.90 14.37 -18.93
N ASP A 416 -9.25 14.14 -17.65
CA ASP A 416 -8.33 14.43 -16.55
C ASP A 416 -6.99 13.73 -16.82
N PRO A 417 -5.83 14.37 -16.62
CA PRO A 417 -4.54 13.73 -16.86
C PRO A 417 -4.42 12.31 -16.30
N ARG A 418 -4.96 12.00 -15.11
CA ARG A 418 -4.93 10.63 -14.55
C ARG A 418 -5.83 9.66 -15.32
N GLU A 419 -7.03 10.09 -15.70
CA GLU A 419 -7.93 9.30 -16.54
C GLU A 419 -7.35 9.09 -17.95
N ALA A 420 -6.81 10.15 -18.56
CA ALA A 420 -6.12 10.12 -19.84
C ALA A 420 -4.92 9.17 -19.81
N TYR A 421 -4.12 9.23 -18.74
CA TYR A 421 -3.00 8.31 -18.51
C TYR A 421 -3.47 6.87 -18.31
N GLY A 422 -4.53 6.64 -17.54
CA GLY A 422 -5.11 5.32 -17.32
C GLY A 422 -5.52 4.66 -18.63
N ARG A 423 -6.34 5.36 -19.43
CA ARG A 423 -6.74 4.89 -20.78
C ARG A 423 -5.54 4.68 -21.69
N TRP A 424 -4.58 5.60 -21.70
CA TRP A 424 -3.36 5.47 -22.51
C TRP A 424 -2.50 4.27 -22.11
N ALA A 425 -2.37 4.00 -20.81
CA ALA A 425 -1.60 2.89 -20.28
C ALA A 425 -2.28 1.54 -20.57
N GLU A 426 -3.60 1.44 -20.36
CA GLU A 426 -4.39 0.25 -20.68
C GLU A 426 -4.34 -0.07 -22.19
N ASP A 427 -4.63 0.92 -23.05
CA ASP A 427 -4.55 0.75 -24.50
C ASP A 427 -3.13 0.38 -24.94
N THR A 428 -2.10 1.03 -24.41
CA THR A 428 -0.69 0.73 -24.72
C THR A 428 -0.32 -0.70 -24.30
N GLU A 429 -0.70 -1.13 -23.10
CA GLU A 429 -0.40 -2.47 -22.60
C GLU A 429 -1.10 -3.55 -23.45
N LYS A 430 -2.41 -3.41 -23.66
CA LYS A 430 -3.23 -4.31 -24.48
C LYS A 430 -2.69 -4.42 -25.91
N MET A 431 -2.29 -3.30 -26.48
CA MET A 431 -1.69 -3.20 -27.82
C MET A 431 -0.32 -3.90 -27.88
N LEU A 432 0.60 -3.62 -26.95
CA LEU A 432 1.94 -4.23 -26.93
C LEU A 432 1.88 -5.73 -26.61
N ARG A 433 0.93 -6.18 -25.77
CA ARG A 433 0.70 -7.61 -25.48
C ARG A 433 0.24 -8.41 -26.71
N SER A 434 -0.43 -7.78 -27.68
CA SER A 434 -0.95 -8.47 -28.86
C SER A 434 0.13 -8.98 -29.81
N GLY A 435 1.27 -8.27 -29.90
CA GLY A 435 2.32 -8.55 -30.89
C GLY A 435 1.95 -8.23 -32.35
N ASP A 436 0.74 -7.74 -32.61
CA ASP A 436 0.08 -7.88 -33.92
C ASP A 436 -0.41 -6.53 -34.50
N MET A 437 0.32 -5.44 -34.16
CA MET A 437 -0.10 -4.07 -34.42
C MET A 437 -0.16 -3.71 -35.91
N THR A 438 -1.24 -3.02 -36.28
CA THR A 438 -1.50 -2.46 -37.61
C THR A 438 -1.57 -0.93 -37.63
N SER A 439 -1.90 -0.31 -36.49
CA SER A 439 -2.02 1.14 -36.30
C SER A 439 -1.19 1.61 -35.11
N PHE A 440 -0.92 2.92 -35.04
CA PHE A 440 -0.27 3.57 -33.90
C PHE A 440 -1.35 4.29 -33.07
N PRO A 441 -1.27 4.30 -31.73
CA PRO A 441 -2.29 4.93 -30.90
C PRO A 441 -2.32 6.44 -31.16
N LYS A 442 -3.51 6.97 -31.45
CA LYS A 442 -3.69 8.37 -31.84
C LYS A 442 -3.61 9.27 -30.60
N LEU A 443 -2.41 9.74 -30.26
CA LEU A 443 -2.13 10.32 -28.95
C LEU A 443 -2.97 11.57 -28.60
N SER A 444 -3.45 12.31 -29.61
CA SER A 444 -4.38 13.45 -29.44
C SER A 444 -5.70 13.06 -28.75
N ASP A 445 -6.08 11.78 -28.80
CA ASP A 445 -7.35 11.28 -28.24
C ASP A 445 -7.21 10.93 -26.72
N TYR A 446 -5.99 11.07 -26.18
CA TYR A 446 -5.72 11.11 -24.73
C TYR A 446 -5.37 12.53 -24.26
N MET A 447 -4.48 13.26 -24.97
CA MET A 447 -4.05 14.60 -24.55
C MET A 447 -3.71 15.53 -25.72
N ASP A 448 -4.32 16.73 -25.73
CA ASP A 448 -4.11 17.81 -26.71
C ASP A 448 -4.30 19.18 -26.05
N ALA A 449 -3.71 19.38 -24.87
CA ALA A 449 -3.95 20.55 -24.01
C ALA A 449 -3.04 21.76 -24.29
N CYS A 450 -1.95 21.57 -25.03
CA CYS A 450 -0.96 22.61 -25.32
C CYS A 450 -1.34 23.44 -26.55
N GLY A 451 -1.63 24.72 -26.32
CA GLY A 451 -1.95 25.71 -27.36
C GLY A 451 -0.78 26.60 -27.78
N ARG A 452 0.49 26.26 -27.48
CA ARG A 452 1.66 27.05 -27.92
C ARG A 452 1.81 26.97 -29.45
N ASP A 453 1.92 28.11 -30.13
CA ASP A 453 2.02 28.15 -31.61
C ASP A 453 3.21 27.35 -32.15
N ALA A 454 4.38 27.46 -31.50
CA ALA A 454 5.58 26.69 -31.82
C ALA A 454 5.39 25.16 -31.72
N CYS A 455 4.36 24.68 -31.03
CA CYS A 455 4.02 23.27 -30.96
C CYS A 455 3.04 22.82 -32.06
N GLN A 456 2.34 23.73 -32.75
CA GLN A 456 1.34 23.40 -33.75
C GLN A 456 1.93 22.70 -34.98
N GLN A 457 3.18 23.02 -35.34
CA GLN A 457 3.88 22.34 -36.42
C GLN A 457 4.22 20.89 -36.04
N VAL A 458 4.84 20.70 -34.86
CA VAL A 458 5.19 19.37 -34.30
C VAL A 458 3.96 18.45 -34.20
N LYS A 459 2.80 19.00 -33.81
CA LYS A 459 1.53 18.25 -33.74
C LYS A 459 1.11 17.71 -35.11
N LYS A 460 1.24 18.50 -36.17
CA LYS A 460 0.86 18.13 -37.55
C LYS A 460 1.81 17.12 -38.18
N GLU A 461 3.10 17.20 -37.87
CA GLU A 461 4.15 16.40 -38.52
C GLU A 461 4.29 14.98 -37.96
N ALA A 462 4.02 14.77 -36.67
CA ALA A 462 4.38 13.54 -35.97
C ALA A 462 3.18 12.72 -35.46
N LEU A 463 2.58 13.13 -34.33
CA LEU A 463 1.71 12.25 -33.51
C LEU A 463 0.38 12.89 -33.07
N GLY A 464 0.05 14.08 -33.59
CA GLY A 464 -1.08 14.88 -33.10
C GLY A 464 -0.82 15.58 -31.76
N ILE A 465 0.34 15.35 -31.14
CA ILE A 465 0.73 15.90 -29.83
C ILE A 465 2.14 16.50 -29.87
N CYS A 466 2.51 17.27 -28.84
CA CYS A 466 3.89 17.69 -28.60
C CYS A 466 4.39 17.25 -27.21
N ALA A 467 5.67 17.49 -26.91
CA ALA A 467 6.26 17.16 -25.61
C ALA A 467 5.51 17.78 -24.41
N HIS A 468 4.88 18.95 -24.55
CA HIS A 468 4.06 19.53 -23.46
C HIS A 468 2.78 18.71 -23.17
N ASP A 469 2.16 18.13 -24.20
CA ASP A 469 0.99 17.26 -24.04
C ASP A 469 1.41 15.92 -23.44
N LEU A 470 2.51 15.32 -23.95
CA LEU A 470 3.07 14.09 -23.42
C LEU A 470 3.47 14.24 -21.94
N HIS A 471 4.09 15.37 -21.57
CA HIS A 471 4.40 15.71 -20.19
C HIS A 471 3.15 15.73 -19.30
N GLU A 472 2.08 16.40 -19.73
CA GLU A 472 0.87 16.51 -18.90
C GLU A 472 0.11 15.19 -18.82
N LEU A 473 0.07 14.41 -19.92
CA LEU A 473 -0.44 13.03 -19.94
C LEU A 473 0.31 12.16 -18.92
N LEU A 474 1.65 12.13 -18.98
CA LEU A 474 2.46 11.30 -18.09
C LEU A 474 2.41 11.75 -16.63
N ARG A 475 2.16 13.04 -16.34
CA ARG A 475 1.89 13.53 -14.97
C ARG A 475 0.60 12.97 -14.39
N GLY A 476 -0.33 12.52 -15.22
CA GLY A 476 -1.52 11.79 -14.81
C GLY A 476 -1.25 10.55 -13.95
N SER A 477 -0.12 9.87 -14.20
CA SER A 477 0.31 8.68 -13.44
C SER A 477 0.42 8.90 -11.93
N GLY A 478 0.63 10.14 -11.47
CA GLY A 478 1.03 10.43 -10.10
C GLY A 478 2.47 9.99 -9.74
N GLN A 479 3.15 9.27 -10.63
CA GLN A 479 4.49 8.68 -10.44
C GLN A 479 5.51 9.24 -11.46
N TYR A 480 5.29 10.47 -11.94
CA TYR A 480 6.12 11.10 -12.98
C TYR A 480 7.56 11.29 -12.50
N SER A 481 8.44 10.40 -12.96
CA SER A 481 9.82 10.24 -12.53
C SER A 481 10.74 10.04 -13.74
N LEU A 482 12.04 10.24 -13.54
CA LEU A 482 13.04 9.98 -14.58
C LEU A 482 13.08 8.48 -14.94
N GLU A 483 12.75 7.63 -13.98
CA GLU A 483 12.68 6.17 -14.07
C GLU A 483 11.47 5.72 -14.91
N LEU A 484 10.31 6.35 -14.72
CA LEU A 484 9.15 6.19 -15.61
C LEU A 484 9.49 6.61 -17.04
N LEU A 485 10.15 7.77 -17.23
CA LEU A 485 10.57 8.23 -18.56
C LEU A 485 11.56 7.28 -19.23
N LYS A 486 12.59 6.80 -18.53
CA LYS A 486 13.54 5.78 -19.01
C LYS A 486 12.81 4.50 -19.43
N THR A 487 11.89 4.02 -18.60
CA THR A 487 11.14 2.78 -18.82
C THR A 487 10.25 2.88 -20.05
N GLN A 488 9.47 3.95 -20.16
CA GLN A 488 8.62 4.21 -21.32
C GLN A 488 9.46 4.43 -22.58
N ARG A 489 10.51 5.24 -22.54
CA ARG A 489 11.44 5.43 -23.67
C ARG A 489 12.00 4.08 -24.16
N ASN A 490 12.39 3.19 -23.26
CA ASN A 490 12.87 1.86 -23.61
C ASN A 490 11.78 0.94 -24.18
N ASN A 491 10.49 1.20 -23.95
CA ASN A 491 9.38 0.48 -24.58
C ASN A 491 9.11 0.97 -26.01
N TRP A 492 9.21 2.29 -26.23
CA TRP A 492 9.00 2.93 -27.53
C TRP A 492 10.26 2.98 -28.42
N HIS A 493 11.37 2.32 -28.02
CA HIS A 493 12.57 2.21 -28.87
C HIS A 493 12.22 1.52 -30.21
N PRO A 494 12.53 2.11 -31.38
CA PRO A 494 11.98 1.69 -32.66
C PRO A 494 12.22 0.20 -32.99
N ASP A 495 13.42 -0.35 -32.76
CA ASP A 495 13.72 -1.79 -33.03
C ASP A 495 13.18 -2.77 -31.97
N LYS A 496 12.72 -2.27 -30.82
CA LYS A 496 11.96 -3.07 -29.85
C LYS A 496 10.48 -3.06 -30.25
N PHE A 497 9.97 -1.87 -30.53
CA PHE A 497 8.58 -1.63 -30.91
C PHE A 497 8.18 -2.34 -32.22
N ALA A 498 9.08 -2.35 -33.21
CA ALA A 498 8.91 -3.05 -34.49
C ALA A 498 8.60 -4.55 -34.35
N ARG A 499 8.92 -5.17 -33.21
CA ARG A 499 8.64 -6.59 -32.91
C ARG A 499 7.16 -6.84 -32.60
N PHE A 500 6.42 -5.83 -32.17
CA PHE A 500 4.96 -5.89 -31.95
C PHE A 500 4.17 -5.46 -33.19
N CYS A 501 4.85 -5.16 -34.30
CA CYS A 501 4.22 -4.70 -35.54
C CYS A 501 4.21 -5.78 -36.60
N ARG A 502 3.06 -5.95 -37.28
CA ARG A 502 2.95 -6.79 -38.47
C ARG A 502 3.92 -6.32 -39.57
N PRO A 503 4.51 -7.22 -40.37
CA PRO A 503 5.55 -6.86 -41.36
C PRO A 503 5.12 -5.76 -42.33
N GLU A 504 3.87 -5.76 -42.77
CA GLU A 504 3.29 -4.85 -43.77
C GLU A 504 3.09 -3.43 -43.25
N HIS A 505 3.21 -3.23 -41.93
CA HIS A 505 3.02 -1.95 -41.25
C HIS A 505 4.24 -1.50 -40.46
N ARG A 506 5.21 -2.41 -40.23
CA ARG A 506 6.38 -2.21 -39.39
C ARG A 506 7.11 -0.90 -39.63
N GLU A 507 7.57 -0.63 -40.86
CA GLU A 507 8.39 0.56 -41.13
C GLU A 507 7.61 1.87 -40.95
N ARG A 508 6.32 1.90 -41.31
CA ARG A 508 5.45 3.08 -41.05
C ARG A 508 5.26 3.32 -39.55
N LEU A 509 5.02 2.25 -38.79
CA LEU A 509 4.80 2.32 -37.34
C LEU A 509 6.11 2.63 -36.59
N LYS A 510 7.27 2.19 -37.11
CA LYS A 510 8.60 2.45 -36.57
C LYS A 510 8.92 3.94 -36.47
N VAL A 511 8.62 4.72 -37.52
CA VAL A 511 8.78 6.19 -37.54
C VAL A 511 7.92 6.87 -36.47
N GLN A 512 6.70 6.37 -36.22
CA GLN A 512 5.81 6.92 -35.20
C GLN A 512 6.31 6.61 -33.78
N ALA A 513 6.86 5.42 -33.54
CA ALA A 513 7.53 5.08 -32.29
C ALA A 513 8.82 5.89 -32.07
N GLU A 514 9.62 6.12 -33.12
CA GLU A 514 10.82 6.96 -33.06
C GLU A 514 10.49 8.41 -32.68
N ALA A 515 9.46 9.01 -33.28
CA ALA A 515 8.96 10.33 -32.89
C ALA A 515 8.57 10.38 -31.39
N LEU A 516 7.92 9.34 -30.86
CA LEU A 516 7.56 9.27 -29.45
C LEU A 516 8.80 9.07 -28.55
N PHE A 517 9.74 8.22 -28.94
CA PHE A 517 11.03 8.00 -28.29
C PHE A 517 11.84 9.30 -28.17
N VAL A 518 11.84 10.14 -29.21
CA VAL A 518 12.46 11.47 -29.21
C VAL A 518 11.74 12.40 -28.22
N MET A 519 10.40 12.42 -28.19
CA MET A 519 9.66 13.21 -27.19
C MET A 519 9.98 12.77 -25.75
N PHE A 520 10.10 11.47 -25.47
CA PHE A 520 10.58 10.99 -24.17
C PHE A 520 12.02 11.48 -23.85
N GLY A 521 12.91 11.55 -24.86
CA GLY A 521 14.23 12.16 -24.71
C GLY A 521 14.18 13.63 -24.28
N VAL A 522 13.30 14.43 -24.91
CA VAL A 522 13.06 15.83 -24.52
C VAL A 522 12.52 15.96 -23.09
N LEU A 523 11.64 15.04 -22.67
CA LEU A 523 11.13 15.04 -21.30
C LEU A 523 12.18 14.65 -20.25
N MET A 524 13.10 13.74 -20.58
CA MET A 524 14.25 13.42 -19.72
C MET A 524 15.17 14.63 -19.57
N ASP A 525 15.45 15.33 -20.67
CA ASP A 525 16.22 16.58 -20.64
C ASP A 525 15.52 17.64 -19.78
N TRP A 526 14.21 17.89 -19.95
CA TRP A 526 13.46 18.84 -19.12
C TRP A 526 13.46 18.50 -17.61
N MET A 527 13.66 17.24 -17.22
CA MET A 527 13.80 16.87 -15.79
C MET A 527 15.20 17.17 -15.24
N MET A 528 16.24 17.11 -16.07
CA MET A 528 17.63 17.42 -15.67
C MET A 528 17.95 18.91 -15.83
N ASN A 529 17.40 19.53 -16.87
CA ASN A 529 17.61 20.91 -17.32
C ASN A 529 16.26 21.62 -17.50
N PRO A 530 15.56 22.04 -16.41
CA PRO A 530 14.23 22.62 -16.52
C PRO A 530 14.22 23.92 -17.36
N PRO A 531 13.42 23.99 -18.44
CA PRO A 531 13.40 25.15 -19.33
C PRO A 531 13.00 26.43 -18.60
N ALA A 532 13.62 27.55 -18.98
CA ALA A 532 13.57 28.81 -18.22
C ALA A 532 12.14 29.35 -18.03
N ASP A 533 11.27 29.16 -19.02
CA ASP A 533 9.85 29.55 -19.01
C ASP A 533 8.97 28.70 -18.06
N ARG A 534 9.52 27.69 -17.37
CA ARG A 534 8.87 27.03 -16.22
C ARG A 534 9.17 27.70 -14.86
N ARG A 535 10.03 28.70 -14.79
CA ARG A 535 10.42 29.36 -13.51
C ARG A 535 9.51 30.54 -13.10
N ALA A 536 8.40 30.74 -13.81
CA ALA A 536 7.57 31.95 -13.72
C ALA A 536 6.05 31.68 -13.57
N GLY A 537 5.66 30.53 -13.00
CA GLY A 537 4.26 30.13 -12.78
C GLY A 537 4.09 29.25 -11.54
#